data_AF-A0A7C7EKG5-F1
#
_entry.id   AF-A0A7C7EKG5-F1
#
_cell.length_a   1.000
_cell.length_b   1.000
_cell.length_c   1.000
_cell.angle_alpha   90.00
_cell.angle_beta   90.00
_cell.angle_gamma   90.00
#
_symmetry.space_group_name_H-M   'P 1'
#
loop_
_entity.id
_entity.type
_entity.pdbx_description
1 polymer ?
#
loop_
_entity_poly.entity_id
_entity_poly.type
_entity_poly.pdbx_seq_one_letter_code
_entity_poly.pdbx_strand_id
1 'polypeptide(L)' 'MEFNPQDMKKMSQIAQRMKGKSEDEVVKELAEMIRSGQGGLTPQKAEQMFQMILPMLSNEQKKKVQKLLKELR' A
#
# COMPACT_ATOMS: atom_id res chain seq x y z
N MET A 1 2.06 7.64 -18.07
CA MET A 1 1.47 6.52 -17.33
C MET A 1 0.01 6.45 -17.76
N GLU A 2 -0.33 5.58 -18.71
CA GLU A 2 -1.72 5.40 -19.12
C GLU A 2 -2.40 4.50 -18.08
N PHE A 3 -3.17 5.09 -17.17
CA PHE A 3 -3.97 4.32 -16.24
C PHE A 3 -5.14 3.68 -17.02
N ASN A 4 -5.06 2.37 -17.23
CA ASN A 4 -6.14 1.61 -17.85
C ASN A 4 -7.40 1.68 -16.95
N PRO A 5 -8.62 1.84 -17.49
CA PRO A 5 -9.87 1.75 -16.73
C PRO A 5 -9.96 0.56 -15.75
N GLN A 6 -9.30 -0.56 -16.08
CA GLN A 6 -9.21 -1.73 -15.22
C GLN A 6 -8.41 -1.47 -13.92
N ASP A 7 -7.35 -0.66 -13.98
CA ASP A 7 -6.54 -0.30 -12.82
C ASP A 7 -7.28 0.71 -11.93
N MET A 8 -8.03 1.64 -12.53
CA MET A 8 -8.93 2.54 -11.78
C MET A 8 -10.01 1.76 -11.02
N LYS A 9 -10.60 0.73 -11.63
CA LYS A 9 -11.60 -0.12 -10.97
C LYS A 9 -11.01 -0.86 -9.76
N LYS A 10 -9.81 -1.42 -9.91
CA LYS A 10 -9.09 -2.08 -8.80
C LYS A 10 -8.79 -1.10 -7.66
N MET A 11 -8.31 0.09 -7.98
CA MET A 11 -8.02 1.12 -6.98
C MET A 11 -9.28 1.58 -6.26
N SER A 12 -10.40 1.74 -6.97
CA SER A 12 -11.70 2.07 -6.38
C SER A 12 -12.19 0.98 -5.41
N GLN A 13 -12.05 -0.29 -5.77
CA GLN A 13 -12.39 -1.42 -4.90
C GLN A 13 -11.52 -1.46 -3.64
N ILE A 14 -10.21 -1.21 -3.78
CA ILE A 14 -9.30 -1.13 -2.64
C ILE A 14 -9.73 0.02 -1.73
N ALA A 15 -9.94 1.22 -2.28
CA ALA A 15 -10.36 2.39 -1.50
C ALA A 15 -11.70 2.16 -0.76
N GLN A 16 -12.66 1.48 -1.40
CA GLN A 16 -13.92 1.11 -0.76
C GLN A 16 -13.74 0.15 0.41
N ARG A 17 -12.83 -0.84 0.30
CA ARG A 17 -12.53 -1.77 1.40
C ARG A 17 -11.88 -1.08 2.59
N MET A 18 -11.09 -0.03 2.35
CA MET A 18 -10.43 0.73 3.41
C MET A 18 -11.33 1.77 4.09
N LYS A 19 -12.49 2.11 3.48
CA LYS A 19 -13.38 3.14 4.00
C LYS A 19 -13.98 2.71 5.34
N GLY A 20 -13.82 3.53 6.36
CA GLY A 20 -14.37 3.28 7.70
C GLY A 20 -13.51 2.37 8.59
N LYS A 21 -12.40 1.84 8.06
CA LYS A 21 -11.41 1.09 8.84
C LYS A 21 -10.46 2.03 9.58
N SER A 22 -10.02 1.61 10.76
CA SER A 22 -8.93 2.28 11.47
C SER A 22 -7.61 2.17 10.68
N GLU A 23 -6.66 3.05 10.98
CA GLU A 23 -5.35 3.02 10.33
C GLU A 23 -4.67 1.65 10.48
N ASP A 24 -4.77 1.03 11.66
CA ASP A 24 -4.20 -0.29 11.95
C ASP A 24 -4.80 -1.38 11.05
N GLU A 25 -6.12 -1.37 10.86
CA GLU A 25 -6.82 -2.31 10.00
C GLU A 25 -6.45 -2.11 8.53
N VAL A 26 -6.37 -0.86 8.07
CA VAL A 26 -5.92 -0.53 6.71
C VAL A 26 -4.51 -1.04 6.47
N VAL A 27 -3.59 -0.85 7.43
CA VAL A 27 -2.22 -1.33 7.31
C VAL A 27 -2.17 -2.86 7.20
N LYS A 28 -2.93 -3.59 8.03
CA LYS A 28 -2.98 -5.06 7.98
C LYS A 28 -3.49 -5.57 6.63
N GLU A 29 -4.57 -4.98 6.11
CA GLU A 29 -5.15 -5.42 4.84
C GLU A 29 -4.27 -5.07 3.64
N LEU A 30 -3.59 -3.91 3.66
CA LEU A 30 -2.56 -3.59 2.68
C LEU A 30 -1.39 -4.59 2.74
N ALA A 31 -0.96 -4.98 3.95
CA ALA A 31 0.10 -5.97 4.13
C ALA A 31 -0.30 -7.35 3.56
N GLU A 32 -1.53 -7.79 3.79
CA GLU A 32 -2.08 -9.04 3.22
C GLU A 32 -2.14 -9.00 1.68
N MET A 33 -2.57 -7.88 1.09
CA MET A 33 -2.55 -7.72 -0.37
C MET A 33 -1.14 -7.82 -0.95
N ILE A 34 -0.16 -7.19 -0.29
CA ILE A 34 1.24 -7.23 -0.74
C ILE A 34 1.83 -8.63 -0.58
N ARG A 35 1.56 -9.31 0.53
CA ARG A 35 2.02 -10.70 0.76
C ARG A 35 1.41 -11.69 -0.23
N SER A 36 0.14 -11.50 -0.59
CA SER A 36 -0.55 -12.36 -1.56
C SER A 36 -0.18 -12.06 -3.03
N GLY A 37 0.63 -11.04 -3.30
CA GLY A 37 0.97 -10.64 -4.67
C GLY A 37 -0.19 -9.94 -5.41
N GLN A 38 -1.26 -9.57 -4.69
CA GLN A 38 -2.43 -8.96 -5.30
C GLN A 38 -2.06 -7.62 -5.94
N GLY A 39 -2.47 -7.41 -7.19
CA GLY A 39 -2.11 -6.20 -7.94
C GLY A 39 -0.65 -6.15 -8.40
N GLY A 40 0.11 -7.25 -8.29
CA GLY A 40 1.50 -7.32 -8.76
C GLY A 40 2.52 -6.70 -7.80
N LEU A 41 2.08 -6.30 -6.60
CA LEU A 41 2.96 -5.87 -5.51
C LEU A 41 3.39 -7.10 -4.71
N THR A 42 4.69 -7.36 -4.62
CA THR A 42 5.30 -8.31 -3.69
C THR A 42 5.95 -7.55 -2.54
N PRO A 43 6.27 -8.18 -1.40
CA PRO A 43 6.94 -7.49 -0.29
C PRO A 43 8.25 -6.80 -0.72
N GLN A 44 9.05 -7.47 -1.54
CA GLN A 44 10.32 -6.94 -2.06
C GLN A 44 10.10 -5.72 -2.96
N LYS A 45 9.12 -5.78 -3.88
CA LYS A 45 8.78 -4.64 -4.75
C LYS A 45 8.23 -3.47 -3.94
N ALA A 46 7.40 -3.74 -2.93
CA ALA A 46 6.86 -2.72 -2.04
C ALA A 46 7.98 -2.01 -1.27
N GLU A 47 8.95 -2.76 -0.73
CA GLU A 47 10.11 -2.20 -0.04
C GLU A 47 10.95 -1.30 -0.95
N GLN A 48 11.24 -1.75 -2.18
CA GLN A 48 11.95 -0.94 -3.17
C GLN A 48 11.19 0.35 -3.52
N MET A 49 9.89 0.26 -3.78
CA MET A 49 9.06 1.44 -4.06
C MET A 49 9.05 2.42 -2.88
N PHE A 50 8.91 1.91 -1.66
CA PHE A 50 8.93 2.74 -0.46
C PHE A 50 10.27 3.45 -0.28
N GLN A 51 11.40 2.76 -0.47
CA GLN A 51 12.72 3.40 -0.42
C GLN A 51 12.86 4.55 -1.42
N MET A 52 12.30 4.42 -2.63
CA MET A 52 12.33 5.47 -3.64
C MET A 52 11.47 6.69 -3.28
N ILE A 53 10.28 6.48 -2.69
CA ILE A 53 9.36 7.59 -2.39
C ILE A 53 9.61 8.23 -1.02
N LEU A 54 10.22 7.51 -0.07
CA LEU A 54 10.47 7.95 1.31
C LEU A 54 11.02 9.38 1.42
N PRO A 55 12.00 9.82 0.61
CA PRO A 55 12.53 11.19 0.70
C PRO A 55 11.49 12.29 0.42
N MET A 56 10.48 11.99 -0.38
CA MET A 56 9.43 12.93 -0.81
C MET A 56 8.23 12.97 0.14
N LEU A 57 8.20 12.08 1.14
CA LEU A 57 7.09 11.97 2.09
C LEU A 57 7.27 12.88 3.30
N SER A 58 6.15 13.37 3.83
CA SER A 58 6.12 14.02 5.14
C SER A 58 6.46 13.04 6.27
N ASN A 59 6.83 13.56 7.44
CA ASN A 59 7.14 12.70 8.60
C ASN A 59 5.95 11.82 9.02
N GLU A 60 4.72 12.29 8.85
CA GLU A 60 3.52 11.52 9.14
C GLU A 60 3.34 10.36 8.13
N GLN A 61 3.51 10.65 6.85
CA GLN A 61 3.45 9.64 5.78
C GLN A 61 4.56 8.59 5.93
N LYS A 62 5.78 9.01 6.30
CA LYS A 62 6.90 8.11 6.60
C LYS A 62 6.55 7.11 7.71
N LYS A 63 5.93 7.57 8.79
CA LYS A 63 5.49 6.69 9.90
C LYS A 63 4.48 5.64 9.43
N LYS A 64 3.51 6.03 8.60
CA LYS A 64 2.51 5.12 8.01
C LYS A 64 3.16 4.05 7.12
N VAL A 65 4.09 4.44 6.26
CA VAL A 65 4.86 3.50 5.41
C VAL A 65 5.74 2.57 6.24
N GLN A 66 6.39 3.07 7.29
CA GLN A 66 7.20 2.24 8.19
C GLN A 66 6.36 1.20 8.94
N LYS A 67 5.15 1.56 9.35
CA LYS A 67 4.20 0.63 9.99
C LYS A 67 3.81 -0.50 9.03
N LEU A 68 3.52 -0.15 7.77
CA LEU A 68 3.26 -1.14 6.72
C LEU A 68 4.46 -2.04 6.46
N LEU A 69 5.68 -1.50 6.38
CA LEU A 69 6.90 -2.29 6.21
C LEU A 69 7.15 -3.26 7.37
N LYS A 70 6.84 -2.87 8.62
CA LYS A 70 6.95 -3.77 9.77
C LYS A 70 6.00 -4.95 9.65
N GLU A 71 4.78 -4.72 9.17
CA GLU A 71 3.79 -5.77 8.91
C GLU A 71 4.11 -6.61 7.67
N LEU A 72 5.17 -6.34 6.90
CA LEU A 72 5.60 -7.16 5.76
C LEU A 72 6.76 -8.09 6.07
N ARG A 73 7.43 -7.87 7.20
CA ARG A 73 8.44 -8.79 7.76
C ARG A 73 7.77 -9.96 8.48
#